data_AF-I7KNN2-F1
#
_entry.id   AF-I7KNN2-F1
#
_cell.length_a   1.000
_cell.length_b   1.000
_cell.length_c   1.000
_cell.angle_alpha   90.00
_cell.angle_beta   90.00
_cell.angle_gamma   90.00
#
_symmetry.space_group_name_H-M   'P 1'
#
loop_
_entity.id
_entity.type
_entity.pdbx_description
1 polymer ?
#
loop_
_entity_poly.entity_id
_entity_poly.type
_entity_poly.pdbx_seq_one_letter_code
_entity_poly.pdbx_strand_id
1 'polypeptide(L)'
;MIKGTSNLKKTWKLLVVAGAGLILSACGNLKNSSLANNATTTSSTRTKTYQTTNTGKNGYTVLLKNGRYVTSPISGLTATNNDNSVDGRELERGLVQISKNVYSPNNYVFQEGQYLDRSTVIDWLMRKSKTNPNGLNPVLGTKKNYHPYYLEEILEQDYLTGSGSNYKIGGISIGLAMNSVDYYQKVKDGPQYQQSISRATQKAQGMAMAEKIIANLRKKKALKNIPITVGLFSKTSKDSLVGGSYFAYGTAGANSSKIAKWESMSVKWQVLPTIGGAKAVNSNDASGFNSFKTAIQNYFPNISGVIGNLRYENGKLVQENISITTQFYGYEQIQSFTRLVQSTAKKYLPSDTAVEIKIGSVDDVQALVAKEAADSDYQVHIYGGE
;
A
#
# COMPACT_ATOMS: atom_id res chain seq x y z
N MET A 1 59.57 -42.91 34.06
CA MET A 1 59.62 -41.78 35.03
C MET A 1 59.44 -40.47 34.26
N ILE A 2 58.81 -39.51 34.89
CA ILE A 2 58.12 -38.31 34.37
C ILE A 2 59.07 -37.15 33.98
N LYS A 3 58.54 -36.22 33.15
CA LYS A 3 58.96 -34.81 32.83
C LYS A 3 60.11 -34.65 31.81
N GLY A 4 60.06 -33.75 30.82
CA GLY A 4 59.13 -32.67 30.50
C GLY A 4 59.91 -31.44 29.98
N THR A 5 59.43 -30.83 28.89
CA THR A 5 59.58 -29.39 28.49
C THR A 5 61.00 -28.87 28.23
N SER A 6 61.31 -27.90 27.37
CA SER A 6 60.60 -26.95 26.51
C SER A 6 61.67 -26.25 25.67
N ASN A 7 61.45 -26.03 24.37
CA ASN A 7 61.98 -24.85 23.66
C ASN A 7 61.40 -24.79 22.24
N LEU A 8 60.10 -24.54 22.15
CA LEU A 8 59.45 -24.13 20.89
C LEU A 8 58.49 -22.97 21.15
N LYS A 9 58.98 -21.94 21.85
CA LYS A 9 58.28 -20.68 22.09
C LYS A 9 59.18 -19.50 21.75
N LYS A 10 59.63 -19.38 20.50
CA LYS A 10 60.24 -18.11 20.04
C LYS A 10 60.21 -17.81 18.54
N THR A 11 59.66 -18.68 17.71
CA THR A 11 59.64 -18.46 16.24
C THR A 11 58.25 -18.20 15.64
N TRP A 12 57.17 -18.21 16.44
CA TRP A 12 55.80 -18.03 15.91
C TRP A 12 55.20 -16.63 16.02
N LYS A 13 55.95 -15.65 16.56
CA LYS A 13 55.46 -14.26 16.72
C LYS A 13 55.87 -13.30 15.60
N LEU A 14 56.62 -13.74 14.59
CA LEU A 14 57.01 -12.89 13.45
C LEU A 14 56.29 -13.19 12.13
N LEU A 15 55.45 -14.23 12.06
CA LEU A 15 54.61 -14.51 10.88
C LEU A 15 53.17 -13.99 11.01
N VAL A 16 52.82 -13.38 12.14
CA VAL A 16 51.47 -12.84 12.40
C VAL A 16 51.35 -11.35 12.05
N VAL A 17 52.46 -10.65 11.77
CA VAL A 17 52.44 -9.19 11.49
C VAL A 17 52.49 -8.86 9.99
N ALA A 18 52.78 -9.82 9.11
CA ALA A 18 52.80 -9.60 7.64
C ALA A 18 51.55 -10.12 6.90
N GLY A 19 50.59 -10.74 7.60
CA GLY A 19 49.36 -11.29 7.01
C GLY A 19 48.07 -10.52 7.27
N ALA A 20 48.13 -9.41 8.02
CA ALA A 20 46.96 -8.63 8.44
C ALA A 20 46.66 -7.42 7.53
N GLY A 21 47.39 -7.26 6.41
CA GLY A 21 47.29 -6.08 5.52
C GLY A 21 46.42 -6.25 4.27
N LEU A 22 45.79 -7.40 4.03
CA LEU A 22 45.13 -7.68 2.74
C LEU A 22 43.69 -8.20 2.81
N ILE A 23 42.97 -8.06 3.93
CA ILE A 23 41.56 -8.48 4.03
C ILE A 23 40.64 -7.38 4.58
N LEU A 24 40.79 -6.15 4.09
CA LEU A 24 39.80 -5.07 4.32
C LEU A 24 39.10 -4.61 3.03
N SER A 25 39.27 -5.33 1.93
CA SER A 25 38.65 -4.99 0.63
C SER A 25 37.33 -5.73 0.33
N ALA A 26 36.78 -6.50 1.28
CA ALA A 26 35.57 -7.31 1.03
C ALA A 26 34.25 -6.65 1.46
N CYS A 27 34.27 -5.47 2.06
CA CYS A 27 33.07 -4.65 2.28
C CYS A 27 33.04 -3.52 1.26
N GLY A 28 32.64 -3.80 0.02
CA GLY A 28 32.80 -2.82 -1.06
C GLY A 28 31.98 -3.04 -2.32
N ASN A 29 30.75 -3.53 -2.22
CA ASN A 29 29.78 -3.39 -3.32
C ASN A 29 28.48 -2.70 -2.88
N LEU A 30 28.63 -1.63 -2.10
CA LEU A 30 27.55 -0.72 -1.67
C LEU A 30 27.05 0.21 -2.80
N LYS A 31 27.61 0.13 -4.01
CA LYS A 31 27.21 0.98 -5.15
C LYS A 31 25.81 0.69 -5.69
N ASN A 32 25.20 -0.45 -5.32
CA ASN A 32 23.82 -0.81 -5.70
C ASN A 32 22.81 -0.71 -4.54
N SER A 33 23.18 -0.14 -3.39
CA SER A 33 22.21 0.25 -2.35
C SER A 33 21.76 1.69 -2.59
N SER A 34 20.48 1.89 -2.87
CA SER A 34 19.92 3.19 -3.25
C SER A 34 19.62 4.12 -2.07
N LEU A 35 19.91 3.70 -0.84
CA LEU A 35 19.97 4.58 0.34
C LEU A 35 21.35 5.23 0.50
N ALA A 36 22.41 4.70 -0.13
CA ALA A 36 23.75 5.28 -0.08
C ALA A 36 24.05 6.25 -1.25
N ASN A 37 23.35 6.14 -2.38
CA ASN A 37 23.61 6.95 -3.58
C ASN A 37 22.95 8.35 -3.59
N ASN A 38 22.55 8.87 -2.43
CA ASN A 38 22.31 10.31 -2.26
C ASN A 38 22.95 10.91 -0.99
N ALA A 39 23.85 10.17 -0.35
CA ALA A 39 24.74 10.71 0.67
C ALA A 39 26.18 10.76 0.13
N THR A 40 26.40 11.51 -0.96
CA THR A 40 27.71 12.11 -1.17
C THR A 40 27.85 13.23 -0.14
N THR A 41 28.31 12.88 1.06
CA THR A 41 28.95 13.83 1.98
C THR A 41 30.31 14.21 1.40
N THR A 42 30.28 14.95 0.29
CA THR A 42 31.33 15.94 0.06
C THR A 42 31.08 17.02 1.09
N SER A 43 32.11 17.37 1.86
CA SER A 43 32.11 18.42 2.89
C SER A 43 31.66 19.79 2.34
N SER A 44 30.35 19.94 2.13
CA SER A 44 29.66 21.20 1.96
C SER A 44 28.50 21.20 2.95
N THR A 45 28.54 22.16 3.86
CA THR A 45 27.66 22.39 5.01
C THR A 45 26.24 22.83 4.60
N ARG A 46 25.64 22.21 3.58
CA ARG A 46 24.25 22.47 3.18
C ARG A 46 23.52 21.17 2.89
N THR A 47 22.74 20.70 3.87
CA THR A 47 21.66 19.75 3.64
C THR A 47 20.78 20.30 2.52
N LYS A 48 20.68 19.58 1.39
CA LYS A 48 19.75 19.94 0.32
C LYS A 48 18.34 20.03 0.92
N THR A 49 17.61 21.10 0.60
CA THR A 49 16.26 21.34 1.13
C THR A 49 15.28 20.23 0.73
N TYR A 50 15.48 19.62 -0.42
CA TYR A 50 14.69 18.50 -0.92
C TYR A 50 15.60 17.35 -1.38
N GLN A 51 15.14 16.12 -1.13
CA GLN A 51 15.69 14.87 -1.65
C GLN A 51 14.51 13.98 -2.09
N THR A 52 14.79 12.93 -2.85
CA THR A 52 13.79 11.90 -3.13
C THR A 52 14.32 10.52 -2.75
N THR A 53 13.42 9.64 -2.33
CA THR A 53 13.75 8.21 -2.24
C THR A 53 13.97 7.63 -3.63
N ASN A 54 14.68 6.50 -3.72
CA ASN A 54 14.61 5.66 -4.90
C ASN A 54 13.41 4.70 -4.76
N THR A 55 12.78 4.36 -5.87
CA THR A 55 11.62 3.49 -5.92
C THR A 55 11.82 2.42 -6.99
N GLY A 56 11.15 1.29 -6.84
CA GLY A 56 11.18 0.23 -7.87
C GLY A 56 10.52 0.68 -9.17
N LYS A 57 10.64 -0.15 -10.22
CA LYS A 57 9.96 0.08 -11.49
C LYS A 57 8.45 0.29 -11.24
N ASN A 58 7.86 1.33 -11.82
CA ASN A 58 6.43 1.68 -11.71
C ASN A 58 5.94 2.20 -10.33
N GLY A 59 6.83 2.45 -9.37
CA GLY A 59 6.53 3.12 -8.10
C GLY A 59 6.76 4.64 -8.17
N TYR A 60 6.14 5.41 -7.27
CA TYR A 60 6.50 6.82 -7.09
C TYR A 60 7.77 6.94 -6.25
N THR A 61 8.63 7.89 -6.61
CA THR A 61 9.66 8.37 -5.67
C THR A 61 8.99 9.28 -4.64
N VAL A 62 9.48 9.28 -3.41
CA VAL A 62 8.89 10.05 -2.30
C VAL A 62 9.74 11.27 -2.01
N LEU A 63 9.11 12.44 -1.90
CA LEU A 63 9.78 13.67 -1.51
C LEU A 63 10.15 13.66 -0.03
N LEU A 64 11.42 13.89 0.24
CA LEU A 64 11.95 14.20 1.56
C LEU A 64 12.26 15.70 1.65
N LYS A 65 11.97 16.31 2.79
CA LYS A 65 12.31 17.71 3.07
C LYS A 65 13.34 17.74 4.19
N ASN A 66 14.49 18.36 3.94
CA ASN A 66 15.62 18.38 4.85
C ASN A 66 16.02 16.97 5.36
N GLY A 67 16.03 15.99 4.45
CA GLY A 67 16.34 14.59 4.77
C GLY A 67 15.27 13.85 5.59
N ARG A 68 14.07 14.42 5.76
CA ARG A 68 12.99 13.83 6.55
C ARG A 68 11.75 13.59 5.71
N TYR A 69 11.08 12.48 6.00
CA TYR A 69 9.74 12.21 5.49
C TYR A 69 8.77 13.26 6.03
N VAL A 70 7.85 13.72 5.18
CA VAL A 70 6.86 14.73 5.56
C VAL A 70 5.51 14.04 5.68
N THR A 71 5.06 13.86 6.92
CA THR A 71 3.77 13.24 7.22
C THR A 71 2.61 14.21 7.00
N SER A 72 1.44 13.67 6.69
CA SER A 72 0.21 14.43 6.56
C SER A 72 -0.29 14.94 7.94
N PRO A 73 -0.72 16.20 8.06
CA PRO A 73 -1.31 16.73 9.30
C PRO A 73 -2.70 16.15 9.59
N ILE A 74 -3.32 15.45 8.63
CA ILE A 74 -4.66 14.86 8.74
C ILE A 74 -4.62 13.34 8.91
N SER A 75 -3.43 12.74 9.04
CA SER A 75 -3.29 11.28 9.23
C SER A 75 -4.06 10.80 10.47
N GLY A 76 -4.86 9.75 10.29
CA GLY A 76 -5.67 9.14 11.34
C GLY A 76 -6.89 9.96 11.79
N LEU A 77 -7.29 11.00 11.05
CA LEU A 77 -8.52 11.74 11.34
C LEU A 77 -9.75 11.01 10.82
N THR A 78 -10.65 10.65 11.73
CA THR A 78 -11.95 10.06 11.42
C THR A 78 -13.11 10.89 11.99
N ALA A 79 -14.29 10.79 11.38
CA ALA A 79 -15.50 11.45 11.84
C ALA A 79 -16.04 10.82 13.13
N THR A 80 -15.85 9.51 13.28
CA THR A 80 -16.29 8.72 14.43
C THR A 80 -15.17 7.79 14.90
N ASN A 81 -15.35 7.12 16.04
CA ASN A 81 -14.37 6.15 16.56
C ASN A 81 -14.51 4.76 15.93
N ASN A 82 -15.13 4.65 14.75
CA ASN A 82 -15.36 3.37 14.05
C ASN A 82 -14.21 3.05 13.09
N ASP A 83 -13.00 2.96 13.63
CA ASP A 83 -11.81 2.70 12.83
C ASP A 83 -11.67 1.21 12.48
N ASN A 84 -11.20 0.94 11.26
CA ASN A 84 -10.80 -0.37 10.77
C ASN A 84 -9.44 -0.20 10.08
N SER A 85 -8.38 -0.67 10.73
CA SER A 85 -7.00 -0.54 10.21
C SER A 85 -6.78 -1.18 8.83
N VAL A 86 -7.58 -2.18 8.45
CA VAL A 86 -7.53 -2.80 7.12
C VAL A 86 -8.03 -1.82 6.05
N ASP A 87 -9.07 -1.05 6.36
CA ASP A 87 -9.62 -0.04 5.46
C ASP A 87 -8.61 1.09 5.21
N GLY A 88 -7.89 1.54 6.25
CA GLY A 88 -6.91 2.63 6.10
C GLY A 88 -5.81 2.29 5.09
N ARG A 89 -5.27 1.06 5.14
CA ARG A 89 -4.25 0.60 4.19
C ARG A 89 -4.79 0.54 2.76
N GLU A 90 -6.01 0.03 2.57
CA GLU A 90 -6.63 -0.06 1.25
C GLU A 90 -7.09 1.30 0.71
N LEU A 91 -7.49 2.22 1.59
CA LEU A 91 -7.82 3.60 1.25
C LEU A 91 -6.61 4.31 0.64
N GLU A 92 -5.44 4.18 1.26
CA GLU A 92 -4.20 4.77 0.76
C GLU A 92 -3.72 4.10 -0.52
N ARG A 93 -3.53 2.78 -0.49
CA ARG A 93 -3.01 2.00 -1.61
C ARG A 93 -3.90 2.13 -2.83
N GLY A 94 -5.22 2.06 -2.64
CA GLY A 94 -6.20 2.22 -3.72
C GLY A 94 -6.17 3.60 -4.36
N LEU A 95 -5.98 4.66 -3.56
CA LEU A 95 -5.86 6.02 -4.09
C LEU A 95 -4.58 6.19 -4.92
N VAL A 96 -3.47 5.58 -4.49
CA VAL A 96 -2.22 5.56 -5.29
C VAL A 96 -2.45 4.93 -6.65
N GLN A 97 -3.19 3.81 -6.74
CA GLN A 97 -3.49 3.17 -8.03
C GLN A 97 -4.37 4.03 -8.92
N ILE A 98 -5.44 4.64 -8.36
CA ILE A 98 -6.29 5.59 -9.09
C ILE A 98 -5.46 6.76 -9.62
N SER A 99 -4.56 7.27 -8.78
CA SER A 99 -3.71 8.41 -9.09
C SER A 99 -2.76 8.16 -10.26
N LYS A 100 -2.27 6.92 -10.44
CA LYS A 100 -1.40 6.56 -11.57
C LYS A 100 -2.07 6.74 -12.94
N ASN A 101 -3.41 6.74 -13.00
CA ASN A 101 -4.16 7.02 -14.23
C ASN A 101 -4.02 8.48 -14.70
N VAL A 102 -3.58 9.39 -13.83
CA VAL A 102 -3.45 10.82 -14.11
C VAL A 102 -2.01 11.29 -13.91
N TYR A 103 -1.34 10.80 -12.88
CA TYR A 103 -0.01 11.20 -12.45
C TYR A 103 0.97 10.06 -12.71
N SER A 104 1.64 10.05 -13.87
CA SER A 104 2.60 8.97 -14.15
C SER A 104 3.76 8.98 -13.14
N PRO A 105 4.12 7.85 -12.51
CA PRO A 105 5.26 7.79 -11.58
C PRO A 105 6.61 8.18 -12.21
N ASN A 106 6.72 8.16 -13.54
CA ASN A 106 7.90 8.63 -14.25
C ASN A 106 8.03 10.16 -14.27
N ASN A 107 6.92 10.87 -14.10
CA ASN A 107 6.84 12.33 -14.24
C ASN A 107 6.54 13.04 -12.92
N TYR A 108 6.09 12.30 -11.90
CA TYR A 108 5.64 12.85 -10.63
C TYR A 108 6.36 12.21 -9.44
N VAL A 109 6.59 13.02 -8.42
CA VAL A 109 7.09 12.63 -7.09
C VAL A 109 5.92 12.65 -6.12
N PHE A 110 5.81 11.63 -5.28
CA PHE A 110 4.78 11.51 -4.25
C PHE A 110 5.17 12.28 -2.98
N GLN A 111 4.17 12.88 -2.35
CA GLN A 111 4.23 13.36 -0.98
C GLN A 111 2.88 13.10 -0.31
N GLU A 112 2.89 12.76 0.98
CA GLU A 112 1.65 12.76 1.77
C GLU A 112 1.02 14.16 1.79
N GLY A 113 -0.31 14.24 1.79
CA GLY A 113 -1.05 15.49 1.63
C GLY A 113 -0.66 16.59 2.60
N GLN A 114 -0.38 17.79 2.06
CA GLN A 114 0.04 18.97 2.81
C GLN A 114 -0.90 20.17 2.67
N TYR A 115 -1.92 20.11 1.81
CA TYR A 115 -2.80 21.26 1.56
C TYR A 115 -4.08 21.23 2.36
N LEU A 116 -4.46 20.12 2.98
CA LEU A 116 -5.51 20.04 3.99
C LEU A 116 -4.94 20.14 5.39
N ASP A 117 -5.38 21.14 6.16
CA ASP A 117 -5.06 21.25 7.58
C ASP A 117 -6.08 20.50 8.45
N ARG A 118 -5.62 20.10 9.65
CA ARG A 118 -6.40 19.34 10.64
C ARG A 118 -7.72 20.00 10.99
N SER A 119 -7.75 21.30 11.25
CA SER A 119 -8.97 22.03 11.59
C SER A 119 -10.02 21.96 10.49
N THR A 120 -9.62 22.20 9.24
CA THR A 120 -10.51 22.16 8.08
C THR A 120 -11.10 20.77 7.89
N VAL A 121 -10.29 19.71 8.01
CA VAL A 121 -10.76 18.33 7.84
C VAL A 121 -11.67 17.90 8.99
N ILE A 122 -11.36 18.26 10.24
CA ILE A 122 -12.26 18.02 11.38
C ILE A 122 -13.62 18.68 11.11
N ASP A 123 -13.65 19.94 10.70
CA ASP A 123 -14.91 20.62 10.38
C ASP A 123 -15.68 19.88 9.30
N TRP A 124 -15.03 19.46 8.21
CA TRP A 124 -15.68 18.72 7.13
C TRP A 124 -16.22 17.36 7.55
N LEU A 125 -15.45 16.59 8.33
CA LEU A 125 -15.86 15.28 8.82
C LEU A 125 -17.05 15.36 9.79
N MET A 126 -17.16 16.47 10.53
CA MET A 126 -18.26 16.66 11.47
C MET A 126 -19.58 17.02 10.78
N ARG A 127 -20.68 16.90 11.54
CA ARG A 127 -22.02 17.25 11.06
C ARG A 127 -22.13 18.74 10.81
N LYS A 128 -22.87 19.09 9.75
CA LYS A 128 -23.36 20.45 9.54
C LYS A 128 -24.21 20.88 10.74
N SER A 129 -23.92 22.05 11.29
CA SER A 129 -24.68 22.65 12.39
C SER A 129 -24.59 24.17 12.33
N LYS A 130 -25.22 24.87 13.28
CA LYS A 130 -25.06 26.33 13.41
C LYS A 130 -23.62 26.73 13.76
N THR A 131 -22.94 25.92 14.57
CA THR A 131 -21.56 26.17 15.00
C THR A 131 -20.52 25.61 14.04
N ASN A 132 -20.90 24.64 13.20
CA ASN A 132 -20.08 24.11 12.11
C ASN A 132 -20.86 24.15 10.79
N PRO A 133 -20.93 25.32 10.12
CA PRO A 133 -21.63 25.44 8.84
C PRO A 133 -20.93 24.69 7.68
N ASN A 134 -19.64 24.35 7.86
CA ASN A 134 -18.81 23.70 6.86
C ASN A 134 -18.86 22.16 6.93
N GLY A 135 -19.53 21.59 7.93
CA GLY A 135 -19.73 20.15 8.05
C GLY A 135 -20.33 19.54 6.80
N LEU A 136 -19.70 18.47 6.31
CA LEU A 136 -20.14 17.77 5.11
C LEU A 136 -21.18 16.70 5.46
N ASN A 137 -21.07 16.10 6.65
CA ASN A 137 -22.08 15.17 7.13
C ASN A 137 -23.40 15.87 7.49
N PRO A 138 -24.56 15.19 7.34
CA PRO A 138 -25.86 15.83 7.51
C PRO A 138 -26.09 16.26 8.96
N VAL A 139 -26.92 17.31 9.12
CA VAL A 139 -27.46 17.72 10.43
C VAL A 139 -28.05 16.49 11.12
N LEU A 140 -27.83 16.39 12.43
CA LEU A 140 -28.36 15.30 13.23
C LEU A 140 -29.88 15.17 13.01
N GLY A 141 -30.30 13.96 12.64
CA GLY A 141 -31.72 13.64 12.46
C GLY A 141 -32.47 13.55 13.79
N THR A 142 -33.70 13.04 13.74
CA THR A 142 -34.48 12.77 14.96
C THR A 142 -34.25 11.34 15.44
N LYS A 143 -34.72 11.01 16.66
CA LYS A 143 -34.70 9.62 17.17
C LYS A 143 -35.44 8.63 16.25
N LYS A 144 -36.43 9.10 15.48
CA LYS A 144 -37.21 8.28 14.53
C LYS A 144 -36.63 8.27 13.12
N ASN A 145 -35.94 9.34 12.72
CA ASN A 145 -35.32 9.49 11.42
C ASN A 145 -33.86 9.92 11.58
N TYR A 146 -33.00 8.94 11.84
CA TYR A 146 -31.57 9.16 12.02
C TYR A 146 -30.89 9.45 10.68
N HIS A 147 -30.01 10.45 10.64
CA HIS A 147 -29.18 10.74 9.48
C HIS A 147 -27.76 10.24 9.75
N PRO A 148 -27.23 9.28 8.98
CA PRO A 148 -25.93 8.70 9.27
C PRO A 148 -24.77 9.65 8.97
N TYR A 149 -23.61 9.36 9.55
CA TYR A 149 -22.34 9.83 9.01
C TYR A 149 -22.07 9.08 7.70
N TYR A 150 -22.15 9.79 6.59
CA TYR A 150 -21.82 9.24 5.27
C TYR A 150 -20.32 9.24 5.02
N LEU A 151 -19.62 10.30 5.40
CA LEU A 151 -18.18 10.45 5.23
C LEU A 151 -17.47 10.20 6.56
N GLU A 152 -16.56 9.23 6.57
CA GLU A 152 -15.81 8.84 7.76
C GLU A 152 -14.41 9.42 7.79
N GLU A 153 -13.75 9.49 6.64
CA GLU A 153 -12.33 9.82 6.57
C GLU A 153 -12.02 10.49 5.23
N ILE A 154 -11.07 11.42 5.25
CA ILE A 154 -10.54 12.10 4.07
C ILE A 154 -9.04 11.84 4.02
N LEU A 155 -8.56 11.34 2.89
CA LEU A 155 -7.14 11.17 2.60
C LEU A 155 -6.72 12.17 1.51
N GLU A 156 -5.52 12.73 1.62
CA GLU A 156 -4.90 13.58 0.59
C GLU A 156 -3.54 13.00 0.20
N GLN A 157 -3.27 12.98 -1.11
CA GLN A 157 -1.99 12.62 -1.71
C GLN A 157 -1.56 13.73 -2.68
N ASP A 158 -0.33 14.19 -2.53
CA ASP A 158 0.24 15.27 -3.34
C ASP A 158 1.21 14.70 -4.39
N TYR A 159 1.04 15.15 -5.64
CA TYR A 159 1.88 14.74 -6.77
C TYR A 159 2.64 15.95 -7.30
N LEU A 160 3.95 15.95 -7.10
CA LEU A 160 4.83 17.07 -7.43
C LEU A 160 5.59 16.84 -8.74
N THR A 161 5.90 17.93 -9.42
CA THR A 161 6.79 17.97 -10.59
C THR A 161 7.99 18.85 -10.30
N GLY A 162 9.04 18.72 -11.11
CA GLY A 162 10.29 19.48 -10.95
C GLY A 162 11.40 18.66 -10.32
N SER A 163 12.50 19.34 -9.95
CA SER A 163 13.71 18.71 -9.43
C SER A 163 14.52 19.67 -8.57
N GLY A 164 15.46 19.13 -7.79
CA GLY A 164 16.36 19.92 -6.94
C GLY A 164 15.58 20.73 -5.91
N SER A 165 15.76 22.06 -5.90
CA SER A 165 15.05 22.96 -5.00
C SER A 165 13.66 23.39 -5.49
N ASN A 166 13.23 22.95 -6.67
CA ASN A 166 12.15 23.58 -7.43
C ASN A 166 10.90 22.68 -7.59
N TYR A 167 10.62 21.82 -6.62
CA TYR A 167 9.40 21.03 -6.63
C TYR A 167 8.16 21.92 -6.53
N LYS A 168 7.15 21.61 -7.35
CA LYS A 168 5.86 22.30 -7.38
C LYS A 168 4.73 21.28 -7.44
N ILE A 169 3.62 21.60 -6.78
CA ILE A 169 2.42 20.78 -6.87
C ILE A 169 1.95 20.72 -8.32
N GLY A 170 1.82 19.50 -8.84
CA GLY A 170 1.34 19.22 -10.20
C GLY A 170 -0.05 18.57 -10.20
N GLY A 171 -0.46 17.95 -9.09
CA GLY A 171 -1.77 17.35 -8.92
C GLY A 171 -2.02 16.94 -7.48
N ILE A 172 -3.30 16.77 -7.14
CA ILE A 172 -3.74 16.23 -5.84
C ILE A 172 -4.72 15.10 -6.09
N SER A 173 -4.65 14.06 -5.26
CA SER A 173 -5.70 13.06 -5.13
C SER A 173 -6.33 13.11 -3.75
N ILE A 174 -7.66 13.04 -3.70
CA ILE A 174 -8.45 13.00 -2.47
C ILE A 174 -9.21 11.66 -2.40
N GLY A 175 -9.01 10.91 -1.32
CA GLY A 175 -9.80 9.72 -1.00
C GLY A 175 -10.93 10.09 -0.05
N LEU A 176 -12.17 9.76 -0.39
CA LEU A 176 -13.33 9.92 0.48
C LEU A 176 -13.80 8.56 0.96
N ALA A 177 -13.56 8.25 2.23
CA ALA A 177 -13.97 7.00 2.85
C ALA A 177 -15.43 7.11 3.30
N MET A 178 -16.33 6.49 2.54
CA MET A 178 -17.77 6.52 2.74
C MET A 178 -18.21 5.32 3.58
N ASN A 179 -18.94 5.55 4.67
CA ASN A 179 -19.51 4.48 5.48
C ASN A 179 -20.51 3.65 4.66
N SER A 180 -20.38 2.32 4.73
CA SER A 180 -21.45 1.40 4.30
C SER A 180 -22.41 1.06 5.43
N VAL A 181 -21.94 1.20 6.67
CA VAL A 181 -22.70 1.09 7.91
C VAL A 181 -22.23 2.20 8.83
N ASP A 182 -23.16 2.97 9.37
CA ASP A 182 -22.89 3.93 10.43
C ASP A 182 -23.40 3.39 11.78
N TYR A 183 -22.64 3.65 12.84
CA TYR A 183 -22.91 3.13 14.18
C TYR A 183 -23.22 4.27 15.13
N TYR A 184 -24.35 4.17 15.83
CA TYR A 184 -24.83 5.26 16.69
C TYR A 184 -25.51 4.74 17.96
N GLN A 185 -25.53 5.57 19.00
CA GLN A 185 -26.28 5.31 20.23
C GLN A 185 -27.42 6.34 20.35
N LYS A 186 -28.59 5.90 20.83
CA LYS A 186 -29.74 6.79 21.06
C LYS A 186 -29.66 7.58 22.37
N VAL A 187 -28.89 7.07 23.31
CA VAL A 187 -28.60 7.64 24.62
C VAL A 187 -27.13 7.36 24.94
N LYS A 188 -26.50 8.23 25.74
CA LYS A 188 -25.11 8.03 26.18
C LYS A 188 -24.99 6.67 26.90
N ASP A 189 -23.94 5.92 26.59
CA ASP A 189 -23.63 4.61 27.17
C ASP A 189 -24.71 3.53 26.96
N GLY A 190 -25.62 3.74 25.99
CA GLY A 190 -26.66 2.78 25.61
C GLY A 190 -26.23 1.74 24.57
N PRO A 191 -27.15 0.88 24.11
CA PRO A 191 -26.85 -0.07 23.05
C PRO A 191 -26.48 0.65 21.74
N GLN A 192 -25.54 0.06 21.00
CA GLN A 192 -25.15 0.53 19.68
C GLN A 192 -26.14 0.02 18.62
N TYR A 193 -26.66 0.94 17.82
CA TYR A 193 -27.49 0.69 16.66
C TYR A 193 -26.66 0.85 15.38
N GLN A 194 -27.12 0.23 14.31
CA GLN A 194 -26.48 0.28 12.99
C GLN A 194 -27.45 0.86 11.96
N GLN A 195 -26.93 1.67 11.05
CA GLN A 195 -27.66 2.18 9.90
C GLN A 195 -26.89 1.81 8.64
N SER A 196 -27.44 0.89 7.85
CA SER A 196 -26.88 0.54 6.54
C SER A 196 -27.08 1.68 5.54
N ILE A 197 -26.09 1.89 4.69
CA ILE A 197 -26.05 2.91 3.66
C ILE A 197 -25.85 2.21 2.31
N SER A 198 -26.79 2.39 1.39
CA SER A 198 -26.70 1.76 0.07
C SER A 198 -25.55 2.34 -0.75
N ARG A 199 -25.01 1.55 -1.69
CA ARG A 199 -23.95 2.01 -2.61
C ARG A 199 -24.37 3.23 -3.43
N ALA A 200 -25.64 3.29 -3.83
CA ALA A 200 -26.20 4.44 -4.55
C ALA A 200 -26.18 5.70 -3.68
N THR A 201 -26.55 5.58 -2.40
CA THR A 201 -26.50 6.70 -1.44
C THR A 201 -25.06 7.12 -1.15
N GLN A 202 -24.13 6.17 -0.93
CA GLN A 202 -22.70 6.47 -0.78
C GLN A 202 -22.18 7.26 -1.98
N LYS A 203 -22.53 6.83 -3.20
CA LYS A 203 -22.12 7.49 -4.45
C LYS A 203 -22.65 8.92 -4.52
N ALA A 204 -23.96 9.12 -4.32
CA ALA A 204 -24.58 10.43 -4.40
C ALA A 204 -24.01 11.42 -3.37
N GLN A 205 -23.86 10.97 -2.11
CA GLN A 205 -23.30 11.79 -1.04
C GLN A 205 -21.81 12.10 -1.29
N GLY A 206 -21.02 11.10 -1.64
CA GLY A 206 -19.59 11.25 -1.91
C GLY A 206 -19.32 12.22 -3.07
N MET A 207 -20.08 12.16 -4.16
CA MET A 207 -19.97 13.11 -5.27
C MET A 207 -20.29 14.54 -4.84
N ALA A 208 -21.38 14.74 -4.08
CA ALA A 208 -21.77 16.06 -3.60
C ALA A 208 -20.74 16.65 -2.60
N MET A 209 -20.11 15.81 -1.78
CA MET A 209 -19.05 16.21 -0.86
C MET A 209 -17.75 16.53 -1.61
N ALA A 210 -17.40 15.72 -2.62
CA ALA A 210 -16.25 15.96 -3.48
C ALA A 210 -16.28 17.34 -4.13
N GLU A 211 -17.42 17.76 -4.71
CA GLU A 211 -17.55 19.09 -5.32
C GLU A 211 -17.29 20.22 -4.31
N LYS A 212 -17.78 20.09 -3.06
CA LYS A 212 -17.53 21.08 -2.00
C LYS A 212 -16.05 21.14 -1.60
N ILE A 213 -15.41 19.98 -1.47
CA ILE A 213 -13.98 19.86 -1.14
C ILE A 213 -13.14 20.50 -2.25
N ILE A 214 -13.39 20.14 -3.51
CA ILE A 214 -12.69 20.72 -4.67
C ILE A 214 -12.89 22.24 -4.69
N ALA A 215 -14.13 22.72 -4.55
CA ALA A 215 -14.41 24.16 -4.54
C ALA A 215 -13.65 24.90 -3.43
N ASN A 216 -13.45 24.27 -2.27
CA ASN A 216 -12.62 24.84 -1.21
C ASN A 216 -11.13 24.80 -1.55
N LEU A 217 -10.60 23.67 -2.00
CA LEU A 217 -9.20 23.53 -2.42
C LEU A 217 -8.83 24.58 -3.48
N ARG A 218 -9.71 24.86 -4.43
CA ARG A 218 -9.52 25.90 -5.48
C ARG A 218 -9.37 27.32 -4.93
N LYS A 219 -9.74 27.60 -3.68
CA LYS A 219 -9.48 28.89 -3.03
C LYS A 219 -7.99 29.08 -2.73
N LYS A 220 -7.23 27.99 -2.58
CA LYS A 220 -5.77 28.03 -2.37
C LYS A 220 -5.09 28.33 -3.70
N LYS A 221 -4.31 29.42 -3.77
CA LYS A 221 -3.65 29.90 -5.01
C LYS A 221 -2.84 28.81 -5.71
N ALA A 222 -2.11 27.99 -4.94
CA ALA A 222 -1.29 26.89 -5.46
C ALA A 222 -2.10 25.81 -6.19
N LEU A 223 -3.39 25.67 -5.88
CA LEU A 223 -4.23 24.57 -6.34
C LEU A 223 -5.21 25.01 -7.43
N LYS A 224 -5.18 26.25 -7.93
CA LYS A 224 -6.16 26.72 -8.92
C LYS A 224 -6.07 25.97 -10.25
N ASN A 225 -4.84 25.72 -10.72
CA ASN A 225 -4.57 25.28 -12.08
C ASN A 225 -4.12 23.82 -12.20
N ILE A 226 -4.18 23.03 -11.12
CA ILE A 226 -3.78 21.62 -11.16
C ILE A 226 -5.00 20.70 -11.35
N PRO A 227 -4.88 19.52 -11.94
CA PRO A 227 -5.87 18.47 -11.78
C PRO A 227 -6.09 18.09 -10.30
N ILE A 228 -7.34 17.81 -9.94
CA ILE A 228 -7.70 17.24 -8.62
C ILE A 228 -8.51 15.98 -8.88
N THR A 229 -7.95 14.83 -8.51
CA THR A 229 -8.59 13.51 -8.62
C THR A 229 -9.29 13.19 -7.30
N VAL A 230 -10.49 12.62 -7.37
CA VAL A 230 -11.23 12.18 -6.19
C VAL A 230 -11.65 10.72 -6.36
N GLY A 231 -11.34 9.89 -5.39
CA GLY A 231 -11.82 8.51 -5.29
C GLY A 231 -12.87 8.36 -4.18
N LEU A 232 -13.95 7.63 -4.46
CA LEU A 232 -14.94 7.24 -3.47
C LEU A 232 -14.66 5.80 -3.02
N PHE A 233 -14.33 5.66 -1.74
CA PHE A 233 -14.03 4.39 -1.08
C PHE A 233 -15.23 3.98 -0.23
N SER A 234 -15.61 2.70 -0.26
CA SER A 234 -16.63 2.17 0.63
C SER A 234 -15.95 1.46 1.79
N LYS A 235 -15.97 2.09 2.98
CA LYS A 235 -15.55 1.42 4.23
C LYS A 235 -16.47 0.25 4.54
N THR A 236 -15.94 -0.82 5.10
CA THR A 236 -16.73 -1.97 5.54
C THR A 236 -17.23 -1.74 6.97
N SER A 237 -18.02 -2.69 7.49
CA SER A 237 -18.37 -2.70 8.91
C SER A 237 -17.10 -2.83 9.76
N LYS A 238 -17.10 -2.27 10.98
CA LYS A 238 -15.94 -2.37 11.89
C LYS A 238 -15.53 -3.82 12.25
N ASP A 239 -16.47 -4.76 12.12
CA ASP A 239 -16.24 -6.19 12.38
C ASP A 239 -15.81 -6.97 11.12
N SER A 240 -15.57 -6.28 10.00
CA SER A 240 -15.18 -6.93 8.74
C SER A 240 -13.71 -7.34 8.75
N LEU A 241 -13.46 -8.60 8.40
CA LEU A 241 -12.11 -9.15 8.21
C LEU A 241 -11.52 -8.78 6.84
N VAL A 242 -12.29 -8.14 5.96
CA VAL A 242 -11.86 -7.68 4.65
C VAL A 242 -11.95 -6.17 4.56
N GLY A 243 -10.94 -5.58 3.91
CA GLY A 243 -10.93 -4.15 3.66
C GLY A 243 -12.02 -3.72 2.69
N GLY A 244 -12.38 -2.45 2.79
CA GLY A 244 -13.20 -1.73 1.85
C GLY A 244 -12.54 -1.59 0.49
N SER A 245 -13.25 -0.93 -0.42
CA SER A 245 -12.78 -0.75 -1.78
C SER A 245 -13.27 0.54 -2.41
N TYR A 246 -12.43 1.10 -3.29
CA TYR A 246 -12.88 2.13 -4.20
C TYR A 246 -13.93 1.61 -5.17
N PHE A 247 -14.90 2.45 -5.48
CA PHE A 247 -16.01 2.09 -6.37
C PHE A 247 -16.37 3.14 -7.41
N ALA A 248 -15.82 4.35 -7.25
CA ALA A 248 -15.88 5.38 -8.27
C ALA A 248 -14.68 6.31 -8.11
N TYR A 249 -14.25 6.92 -9.20
CA TYR A 249 -13.32 8.05 -9.16
C TYR A 249 -13.60 9.02 -10.29
N GLY A 250 -13.03 10.21 -10.21
CA GLY A 250 -13.04 11.16 -11.32
C GLY A 250 -12.08 12.31 -11.07
N THR A 251 -11.77 13.04 -12.14
CA THR A 251 -10.79 14.12 -12.09
C THR A 251 -11.43 15.43 -12.50
N ALA A 252 -11.33 16.43 -11.64
CA ALA A 252 -11.62 17.81 -12.00
C ALA A 252 -10.40 18.38 -12.71
N GLY A 253 -10.57 18.77 -13.97
CA GLY A 253 -9.53 19.45 -14.74
C GLY A 253 -9.11 20.78 -14.11
N ALA A 254 -8.00 21.34 -14.58
CA ALA A 254 -7.51 22.65 -14.16
C ALA A 254 -8.63 23.71 -14.21
N ASN A 255 -8.71 24.57 -13.18
CA ASN A 255 -9.74 25.59 -13.02
C ASN A 255 -11.20 25.11 -12.91
N SER A 256 -11.47 23.80 -12.96
CA SER A 256 -12.81 23.26 -12.68
C SER A 256 -12.97 22.96 -11.20
N SER A 257 -14.14 23.32 -10.65
CA SER A 257 -14.59 22.88 -9.33
C SER A 257 -15.49 21.64 -9.38
N LYS A 258 -15.72 21.07 -10.58
CA LYS A 258 -16.61 19.94 -10.82
C LYS A 258 -15.90 18.82 -11.56
N ILE A 259 -16.30 17.59 -11.24
CA ILE A 259 -15.89 16.39 -11.97
C ILE A 259 -16.94 16.12 -13.03
N ALA A 260 -16.58 16.31 -14.30
CA ALA A 260 -17.51 16.16 -15.42
C ALA A 260 -17.88 14.69 -15.68
N LYS A 261 -16.94 13.77 -15.45
CA LYS A 261 -17.12 12.34 -15.68
C LYS A 261 -16.61 11.57 -14.47
N TRP A 262 -17.48 10.73 -13.93
CA TRP A 262 -17.14 9.75 -12.91
C TRP A 262 -17.04 8.37 -13.55
N GLU A 263 -15.93 7.70 -13.29
CA GLU A 263 -15.67 6.34 -13.71
C GLU A 263 -16.05 5.41 -12.57
N SER A 264 -16.87 4.41 -12.88
CA SER A 264 -17.20 3.36 -11.91
C SER A 264 -16.06 2.35 -11.88
N MET A 265 -15.77 1.80 -10.70
CA MET A 265 -14.84 0.68 -10.57
C MET A 265 -15.40 -0.39 -9.63
N SER A 266 -14.96 -1.63 -9.81
CA SER A 266 -15.33 -2.75 -8.95
C SER A 266 -14.06 -3.48 -8.53
N VAL A 267 -13.76 -3.46 -7.24
CA VAL A 267 -12.69 -4.28 -6.66
C VAL A 267 -13.35 -5.48 -5.98
N LYS A 268 -12.85 -6.69 -6.29
CA LYS A 268 -13.28 -7.93 -5.63
C LYS A 268 -12.05 -8.73 -5.23
N TRP A 269 -12.12 -9.32 -4.04
CA TRP A 269 -11.13 -10.27 -3.56
C TRP A 269 -11.69 -11.68 -3.61
N GLN A 270 -10.87 -12.65 -3.99
CA GLN A 270 -11.25 -14.06 -3.96
C GLN A 270 -10.09 -14.90 -3.45
N VAL A 271 -10.40 -15.81 -2.52
CA VAL A 271 -9.47 -16.85 -2.10
C VAL A 271 -9.57 -18.05 -3.03
N LEU A 272 -8.41 -18.58 -3.43
CA LEU A 272 -8.24 -19.85 -4.13
C LEU A 272 -7.39 -20.84 -3.30
N PRO A 273 -7.67 -22.16 -3.37
CA PRO A 273 -8.77 -22.77 -4.11
C PRO A 273 -10.12 -22.38 -3.49
N THR A 274 -11.19 -22.39 -4.28
CA THR A 274 -12.53 -22.12 -3.73
C THR A 274 -12.95 -23.25 -2.78
N ILE A 275 -13.69 -22.90 -1.74
CA ILE A 275 -14.22 -23.84 -0.74
C ILE A 275 -15.75 -23.85 -0.76
N GLY A 276 -16.36 -24.93 -0.29
CA GLY A 276 -17.82 -25.02 -0.11
C GLY A 276 -18.64 -24.86 -1.40
N GLY A 277 -18.09 -25.20 -2.56
CA GLY A 277 -18.76 -25.06 -3.85
C GLY A 277 -18.84 -23.63 -4.40
N ALA A 278 -18.11 -22.68 -3.81
CA ALA A 278 -18.07 -21.31 -4.32
C ALA A 278 -17.52 -21.26 -5.75
N LYS A 279 -18.17 -20.46 -6.60
CA LYS A 279 -17.73 -20.24 -7.99
C LYS A 279 -16.52 -19.31 -8.03
N ALA A 280 -15.55 -19.66 -8.88
CA ALA A 280 -14.45 -18.76 -9.21
C ALA A 280 -14.98 -17.48 -9.89
N VAL A 281 -14.38 -16.33 -9.59
CA VAL A 281 -14.63 -15.08 -10.31
C VAL A 281 -14.22 -15.23 -11.78
N ASN A 282 -13.11 -15.92 -12.02
CA ASN A 282 -12.62 -16.31 -13.34
C ASN A 282 -12.17 -17.77 -13.32
N SER A 283 -12.70 -18.59 -14.22
CA SER A 283 -12.40 -20.03 -14.29
C SER A 283 -10.97 -20.33 -14.76
N ASN A 284 -10.39 -19.49 -15.63
CA ASN A 284 -9.04 -19.69 -16.14
C ASN A 284 -8.01 -19.41 -15.06
N ASP A 285 -8.19 -18.32 -14.31
CA ASP A 285 -7.33 -17.96 -13.18
C ASP A 285 -7.36 -19.07 -12.11
N ALA A 286 -8.56 -19.60 -11.81
CA ALA A 286 -8.71 -20.73 -10.90
C ALA A 286 -8.03 -22.01 -11.40
N SER A 287 -8.18 -22.35 -12.68
CA SER A 287 -7.50 -23.51 -13.29
C SER A 287 -5.98 -23.36 -13.32
N GLY A 288 -5.47 -22.16 -13.62
CA GLY A 288 -4.05 -21.83 -13.58
C GLY A 288 -3.47 -22.00 -12.18
N PHE A 289 -4.12 -21.40 -11.17
CA PHE A 289 -3.74 -21.57 -9.77
C PHE A 289 -3.79 -23.04 -9.32
N ASN A 290 -4.83 -23.80 -9.68
CA ASN A 290 -4.94 -25.22 -9.31
C ASN A 290 -3.86 -26.08 -9.97
N SER A 291 -3.47 -25.75 -11.21
CA SER A 291 -2.37 -26.42 -11.92
C SER A 291 -1.03 -26.09 -11.27
N PHE A 292 -0.80 -24.81 -10.92
CA PHE A 292 0.35 -24.37 -10.15
C PHE A 292 0.46 -25.12 -8.81
N LYS A 293 -0.63 -25.12 -8.03
CA LYS A 293 -0.72 -25.80 -6.73
C LYS A 293 -0.40 -27.29 -6.85
N THR A 294 -1.04 -27.99 -7.80
CA THR A 294 -0.81 -29.43 -8.02
C THR A 294 0.65 -29.71 -8.36
N ALA A 295 1.25 -28.90 -9.24
CA ALA A 295 2.63 -29.08 -9.67
C ALA A 295 3.65 -28.92 -8.52
N ILE A 296 3.45 -27.95 -7.61
CA ILE A 296 4.35 -27.79 -6.45
C ILE A 296 4.15 -28.88 -5.39
N GLN A 297 2.90 -29.31 -5.15
CA GLN A 297 2.58 -30.38 -4.18
C GLN A 297 3.12 -31.74 -4.62
N ASN A 298 3.13 -32.03 -5.92
CA ASN A 298 3.71 -33.28 -6.43
C ASN A 298 5.24 -33.35 -6.26
N TYR A 299 5.92 -32.20 -6.14
CA TYR A 299 7.37 -32.16 -5.99
C TYR A 299 7.82 -32.23 -4.53
N PHE A 300 7.09 -31.61 -3.58
CA PHE A 300 7.37 -31.74 -2.15
C PHE A 300 6.20 -32.37 -1.39
N PRO A 301 6.39 -33.54 -0.77
CA PRO A 301 5.33 -34.24 -0.04
C PRO A 301 4.86 -33.50 1.22
N ASN A 302 5.69 -32.58 1.77
CA ASN A 302 5.45 -31.91 3.05
C ASN A 302 4.94 -30.46 2.89
N ILE A 303 4.13 -30.18 1.86
CA ILE A 303 3.45 -28.88 1.73
C ILE A 303 2.15 -28.92 2.53
N SER A 304 2.08 -28.12 3.60
CA SER A 304 0.92 -28.01 4.48
C SER A 304 -0.24 -27.25 3.83
N GLY A 305 0.04 -26.30 2.93
CA GLY A 305 -1.00 -25.54 2.27
C GLY A 305 -0.51 -24.63 1.15
N VAL A 306 -1.38 -24.37 0.18
CA VAL A 306 -1.16 -23.40 -0.90
C VAL A 306 -2.47 -22.62 -1.06
N ILE A 307 -2.44 -21.34 -0.71
CA ILE A 307 -3.61 -20.46 -0.71
C ILE A 307 -3.28 -19.20 -1.50
N GLY A 308 -4.13 -18.84 -2.45
CA GLY A 308 -4.04 -17.60 -3.22
C GLY A 308 -5.12 -16.61 -2.78
N ASN A 309 -4.76 -15.35 -2.58
CA ASN A 309 -5.68 -14.24 -2.43
C ASN A 309 -5.57 -13.34 -3.67
N LEU A 310 -6.59 -13.41 -4.52
CA LEU A 310 -6.62 -12.77 -5.82
C LEU A 310 -7.44 -11.48 -5.75
N ARG A 311 -6.89 -10.41 -6.32
CA ARG A 311 -7.58 -9.12 -6.45
C ARG A 311 -7.99 -8.91 -7.89
N TYR A 312 -9.28 -8.70 -8.10
CA TYR A 312 -9.87 -8.36 -9.38
C TYR A 312 -10.30 -6.89 -9.37
N GLU A 313 -9.95 -6.17 -10.42
CA GLU A 313 -10.43 -4.82 -10.70
C GLU A 313 -11.21 -4.85 -12.02
N ASN A 314 -12.48 -4.44 -11.99
CA ASN A 314 -13.38 -4.46 -13.13
C ASN A 314 -13.48 -5.84 -13.81
N GLY A 315 -13.41 -6.91 -13.03
CA GLY A 315 -13.45 -8.29 -13.50
C GLY A 315 -12.13 -8.81 -14.08
N LYS A 316 -11.11 -7.96 -14.22
CA LYS A 316 -9.76 -8.38 -14.61
C LYS A 316 -8.92 -8.65 -13.36
N LEU A 317 -8.21 -9.77 -13.35
CA LEU A 317 -7.23 -10.06 -12.32
C LEU A 317 -6.06 -9.06 -12.39
N VAL A 318 -5.69 -8.47 -11.25
CA VAL A 318 -4.61 -7.48 -11.18
C VAL A 318 -3.51 -7.84 -10.17
N GLN A 319 -3.79 -8.73 -9.21
CA GLN A 319 -2.81 -9.20 -8.23
C GLN A 319 -3.15 -10.63 -7.80
N GLU A 320 -2.14 -11.49 -7.73
CA GLU A 320 -2.20 -12.76 -7.01
C GLU A 320 -1.20 -12.76 -5.84
N ASN A 321 -1.71 -12.88 -4.61
CA ASN A 321 -0.87 -13.05 -3.42
C ASN A 321 -1.00 -14.51 -2.94
N ILE A 322 0.05 -15.30 -3.09
CA ILE A 322 0.05 -16.73 -2.80
C ILE A 322 0.90 -17.00 -1.55
N SER A 323 0.35 -17.76 -0.61
CA SER A 323 1.07 -18.29 0.54
C SER A 323 1.25 -19.80 0.39
N ILE A 324 2.50 -20.25 0.40
CA ILE A 324 2.87 -21.66 0.43
C ILE A 324 3.41 -21.96 1.83
N THR A 325 2.64 -22.73 2.59
CA THR A 325 3.00 -23.16 3.93
C THR A 325 3.66 -24.51 3.90
N THR A 326 4.87 -24.62 4.44
CA THR A 326 5.65 -25.86 4.48
C THR A 326 6.69 -25.82 5.60
N GLN A 327 7.26 -26.98 5.94
CA GLN A 327 8.33 -27.11 6.92
C GLN A 327 9.61 -27.53 6.18
N PHE A 328 10.53 -26.59 6.00
CA PHE A 328 11.86 -26.88 5.49
C PHE A 328 12.88 -27.03 6.62
N TYR A 329 13.79 -27.99 6.47
CA TYR A 329 14.83 -28.29 7.46
C TYR A 329 16.22 -27.83 7.04
N GLY A 330 16.39 -27.33 5.81
CA GLY A 330 17.70 -26.89 5.31
C GLY A 330 17.63 -25.85 4.18
N TYR A 331 18.66 -25.00 4.11
CA TYR A 331 18.75 -23.88 3.18
C TYR A 331 18.69 -24.30 1.69
N GLU A 332 19.42 -25.34 1.30
CA GLU A 332 19.41 -25.84 -0.09
C GLU A 332 18.04 -26.39 -0.52
N GLN A 333 17.27 -26.93 0.42
CA GLN A 333 15.90 -27.37 0.18
C GLN A 333 15.00 -26.18 -0.16
N ILE A 334 15.11 -25.09 0.60
CA ILE A 334 14.39 -23.83 0.37
C ILE A 334 14.79 -23.27 -1.00
N GLN A 335 16.08 -23.24 -1.31
CA GLN A 335 16.60 -22.72 -2.58
C GLN A 335 16.05 -23.50 -3.79
N SER A 336 16.17 -24.82 -3.77
CA SER A 336 15.65 -25.69 -4.84
C SER A 336 14.14 -25.53 -5.01
N PHE A 337 13.39 -25.56 -3.91
CA PHE A 337 11.94 -25.39 -3.95
C PHE A 337 11.52 -24.03 -4.51
N THR A 338 12.17 -22.96 -4.07
CA THR A 338 11.85 -21.60 -4.51
C THR A 338 12.06 -21.44 -6.02
N ARG A 339 13.10 -22.06 -6.58
CA ARG A 339 13.35 -22.09 -8.03
C ARG A 339 12.27 -22.87 -8.77
N LEU A 340 11.83 -24.01 -8.24
CA LEU A 340 10.69 -24.73 -8.79
C LEU A 340 9.43 -23.86 -8.77
N VAL A 341 9.10 -23.24 -7.64
CA VAL A 341 7.94 -22.34 -7.50
C VAL A 341 8.00 -21.24 -8.55
N GLN A 342 9.15 -20.60 -8.75
CA GLN A 342 9.35 -19.60 -9.81
C GLN A 342 9.06 -20.17 -11.20
N SER A 343 9.58 -21.35 -11.53
CA SER A 343 9.37 -21.98 -12.84
C SER A 343 7.91 -22.37 -13.09
N THR A 344 7.24 -22.90 -12.06
CA THR A 344 5.85 -23.33 -12.09
C THR A 344 4.91 -22.12 -12.16
N ALA A 345 5.23 -21.04 -11.44
CA ALA A 345 4.50 -19.78 -11.53
C ALA A 345 4.52 -19.23 -12.96
N LYS A 346 5.70 -19.17 -13.59
CA LYS A 346 5.85 -18.76 -15.01
C LYS A 346 5.03 -19.61 -15.98
N LYS A 347 4.87 -20.90 -15.69
CA LYS A 347 4.18 -21.85 -16.57
C LYS A 347 2.66 -21.79 -16.45
N TYR A 348 2.12 -21.59 -15.25
CA TYR A 348 0.69 -21.81 -14.98
C TYR A 348 -0.05 -20.56 -14.52
N LEU A 349 0.63 -19.55 -13.97
CA LEU A 349 -0.03 -18.31 -13.52
C LEU A 349 -0.11 -17.28 -14.65
N PRO A 350 -1.07 -16.34 -14.61
CA PRO A 350 -1.26 -15.35 -15.66
C PRO A 350 -0.03 -14.46 -15.90
N SER A 351 0.37 -14.35 -17.16
CA SER A 351 1.55 -13.58 -17.56
C SER A 351 1.35 -12.06 -17.53
N ASP A 352 0.12 -11.55 -17.43
CA ASP A 352 -0.20 -10.12 -17.42
C ASP A 352 -0.65 -9.62 -16.04
N THR A 353 -0.26 -10.33 -14.98
CA THR A 353 -0.64 -10.05 -13.59
C THR A 353 0.59 -9.91 -12.70
N ALA A 354 0.50 -9.06 -11.67
CA ALA A 354 1.47 -8.97 -10.59
C ALA A 354 1.27 -10.13 -9.60
N VAL A 355 2.37 -10.77 -9.20
CA VAL A 355 2.32 -12.00 -8.39
C VAL A 355 3.29 -11.90 -7.24
N GLU A 356 2.83 -12.14 -6.01
CA GLU A 356 3.66 -12.27 -4.83
C GLU A 356 3.46 -13.66 -4.25
N ILE A 357 4.53 -14.45 -4.11
CA ILE A 357 4.47 -15.80 -3.52
C ILE A 357 5.39 -15.85 -2.30
N LYS A 358 4.79 -15.99 -1.12
CA LYS A 358 5.49 -16.19 0.14
C LYS A 358 5.61 -17.69 0.41
N ILE A 359 6.81 -18.11 0.77
CA ILE A 359 7.14 -19.49 1.09
C ILE A 359 7.69 -19.52 2.50
N GLY A 360 7.12 -20.36 3.36
CA GLY A 360 7.61 -20.53 4.73
C GLY A 360 6.60 -21.19 5.64
N SER A 361 6.73 -20.94 6.95
CA SER A 361 5.75 -21.34 7.94
C SER A 361 4.68 -20.25 8.13
N VAL A 362 3.79 -20.41 9.11
CA VAL A 362 2.82 -19.36 9.47
C VAL A 362 3.53 -18.12 10.02
N ASP A 363 4.62 -18.32 10.77
CA ASP A 363 5.28 -17.27 11.53
C ASP A 363 6.63 -16.84 10.93
N ASP A 364 7.17 -17.61 9.99
CA ASP A 364 8.51 -17.38 9.41
C ASP A 364 8.50 -17.47 7.89
N VAL A 365 8.89 -16.38 7.23
CA VAL A 365 9.01 -16.29 5.77
C VAL A 365 10.42 -16.70 5.36
N GLN A 366 10.52 -17.80 4.64
CA GLN A 366 11.79 -18.41 4.25
C GLN A 366 12.22 -18.05 2.84
N ALA A 367 11.27 -17.75 1.95
CA ALA A 367 11.56 -17.23 0.63
C ALA A 367 10.41 -16.40 0.05
N LEU A 368 10.75 -15.58 -0.94
CA LEU A 368 9.85 -14.75 -1.71
C LEU A 368 10.10 -14.97 -3.21
N VAL A 369 9.03 -15.23 -3.96
CA VAL A 369 9.03 -15.15 -5.42
C VAL A 369 8.09 -14.02 -5.80
N ALA A 370 8.59 -12.97 -6.44
CA ALA A 370 7.82 -11.76 -6.71
C ALA A 370 7.90 -11.35 -8.18
N LYS A 371 6.78 -10.88 -8.71
CA LYS A 371 6.63 -10.22 -9.99
C LYS A 371 5.84 -8.93 -9.72
N GLU A 372 6.57 -7.83 -9.61
CA GLU A 372 6.06 -6.52 -9.14
C GLU A 372 4.99 -5.91 -10.05
N ALA A 373 5.05 -6.21 -11.35
CA ALA A 373 4.11 -5.70 -12.34
C ALA A 373 3.93 -6.72 -13.47
N ALA A 374 2.84 -6.58 -14.24
CA ALA A 374 2.51 -7.46 -15.36
C ALA A 374 3.68 -7.67 -16.34
N ASP A 375 4.49 -6.63 -16.58
CA ASP A 375 5.61 -6.59 -17.51
C ASP A 375 7.00 -6.84 -16.86
N SER A 376 7.03 -7.20 -15.57
CA SER A 376 8.26 -7.49 -14.84
C SER A 376 8.65 -8.97 -14.92
N ASP A 377 9.96 -9.23 -14.85
CA ASP A 377 10.47 -10.57 -14.60
C ASP A 377 10.21 -11.01 -13.16
N TYR A 378 10.09 -12.32 -12.95
CA TYR A 378 10.06 -12.90 -11.61
C TYR A 378 11.42 -12.76 -10.94
N GLN A 379 11.41 -12.16 -9.76
CA GLN A 379 12.51 -12.08 -8.81
C GLN A 379 12.36 -13.15 -7.73
N VAL A 380 13.50 -13.56 -7.17
CA VAL A 380 13.58 -14.57 -6.12
C VAL A 380 14.47 -14.05 -5.00
N HIS A 381 13.99 -14.16 -3.77
CA HIS A 381 14.78 -13.93 -2.57
C HIS A 381 14.63 -15.11 -1.63
N ILE A 382 15.74 -15.54 -1.03
CA ILE A 382 15.77 -16.60 -0.02
C ILE A 382 16.31 -15.95 1.25
N TYR A 383 15.56 -16.06 2.33
CA TYR A 383 15.99 -15.56 3.63
C TYR A 383 17.01 -16.55 4.21
N GLY A 384 18.16 -16.03 4.63
CA GLY A 384 19.27 -16.85 5.16
C GLY A 384 19.03 -17.43 6.56
N GLY A 385 17.87 -17.16 7.16
CA GLY A 385 17.61 -17.33 8.59
C GLY A 385 18.01 -16.10 9.41
N GLU A 386 17.42 -15.96 10.60
CA GLU A 386 17.89 -15.07 11.68
C GLU A 386 18.93 -15.75 12.57
#